data_AF-A0A956N995-F1
#
_entry.id   AF-A0A956N995-F1
#
_cell.length_a   1.000
_cell.length_b   1.000
_cell.length_c   1.000
_cell.angle_alpha   90.00
_cell.angle_beta   90.00
_cell.angle_gamma   90.00
#
_symmetry.space_group_name_H-M   'P 1'
#
loop_
_entity.id
_entity.type
_entity.pdbx_description
1 polymer ?
#
loop_
_entity_poly.entity_id
_entity_poly.type
_entity_poly.pdbx_seq_one_letter_code
_entity_poly.pdbx_strand_id
1 'polypeptide(L)'
;MVKQDAPHCHAPIHPPAPTPTPTPHPALPLSIMPPCSTNVKINKKGAARQTDKSKPCMLPSCVPAGPGMIVKASMTVKVNMLCAAREGDLTSHPACVAPIPSPVGKVIAPCSTNVVFGG
;
A
#
# COMPACT_ATOMS: atom_id res chain seq x y z
N MET A 1 -4.60 0.25 6.97
CA MET A 1 -4.28 -0.80 5.97
C MET A 1 -3.96 -0.14 4.65
N VAL A 2 -3.60 -0.86 3.59
CA VAL A 2 -3.45 -0.34 2.22
C VAL A 2 -4.46 -1.04 1.31
N LYS A 3 -5.06 -0.32 0.37
CA LYS A 3 -5.97 -0.88 -0.64
C LYS A 3 -5.60 -0.35 -2.02
N GLN A 4 -5.42 -1.24 -2.98
CA GLN A 4 -5.15 -0.87 -4.38
C GLN A 4 -6.35 -0.14 -5.00
N ASP A 5 -6.09 0.76 -5.94
CA ASP A 5 -7.13 1.26 -6.82
C ASP A 5 -7.52 0.17 -7.84
N ALA A 6 -8.78 0.14 -8.25
CA ALA A 6 -9.30 -0.80 -9.24
C ALA A 6 -9.61 -0.08 -10.56
N PRO A 7 -9.42 -0.73 -11.72
CA PRO A 7 -8.90 -2.09 -11.91
C PRO A 7 -7.38 -2.21 -11.63
N HIS A 8 -6.96 -3.31 -11.02
CA HIS A 8 -5.54 -3.69 -10.85
C HIS A 8 -5.38 -5.20 -11.05
N CYS A 9 -4.16 -5.63 -11.40
CA CYS A 9 -3.87 -6.98 -11.85
C CYS A 9 -4.69 -7.37 -13.07
N HIS A 10 -4.64 -6.55 -14.12
CA HIS A 10 -5.27 -6.87 -15.40
C HIS A 10 -4.29 -7.63 -16.31
N ALA A 11 -4.82 -8.49 -17.18
CA ALA A 11 -4.03 -9.05 -18.27
C ALA A 11 -3.42 -7.90 -19.10
N PRO A 12 -2.10 -7.92 -19.38
CA PRO A 12 -1.47 -6.99 -20.31
C PRO A 12 -2.22 -6.95 -21.64
N ILE A 13 -2.50 -5.74 -22.12
CA ILE A 13 -3.15 -5.49 -23.41
C ILE A 13 -2.10 -5.53 -24.54
N HIS A 14 -1.17 -6.51 -24.50
CA HIS A 14 0.13 -6.60 -25.19
C HIS A 14 1.30 -5.98 -24.42
N PRO A 15 2.52 -6.60 -24.36
CA PRO A 15 3.01 -7.89 -24.91
C PRO A 15 2.75 -9.10 -23.96
N PRO A 16 3.27 -10.34 -24.17
CA PRO A 16 2.87 -11.53 -23.40
C PRO A 16 2.97 -11.32 -21.89
N ALA A 17 1.90 -11.68 -21.18
CA ALA A 17 1.87 -11.60 -19.74
C ALA A 17 2.88 -12.56 -19.11
N PRO A 18 3.43 -12.24 -17.93
CA PRO A 18 4.06 -13.25 -17.09
C PRO A 18 3.11 -14.44 -16.95
N THR A 19 3.62 -15.65 -17.08
CA THR A 19 2.85 -16.87 -16.81
C THR A 19 3.06 -17.28 -15.34
N PRO A 20 1.99 -17.52 -14.57
CA PRO A 20 0.57 -17.43 -14.97
C PRO A 20 0.10 -15.98 -15.14
N THR A 21 -0.78 -15.77 -16.13
CA THR A 21 -1.34 -14.44 -16.45
C THR A 21 -2.10 -13.88 -15.24
N PRO A 22 -1.81 -12.64 -14.82
CA PRO A 22 -2.56 -11.99 -13.76
C PRO A 22 -4.05 -11.89 -14.11
N THR A 23 -4.91 -12.36 -13.21
CA THR A 23 -6.37 -12.27 -13.40
C THR A 23 -6.93 -11.05 -12.67
N PRO A 24 -7.78 -10.24 -13.32
CA PRO A 24 -8.45 -9.11 -12.67
C PRO A 24 -9.18 -9.55 -11.41
N HIS A 25 -9.02 -8.79 -10.33
CA HIS A 25 -9.74 -9.02 -9.09
C HIS A 25 -10.12 -7.71 -8.40
N PRO A 26 -11.13 -7.72 -7.51
CA PRO A 26 -11.45 -6.56 -6.69
C PRO A 26 -10.29 -6.14 -5.79
N ALA A 27 -10.30 -4.87 -5.38
CA ALA A 27 -9.30 -4.35 -4.46
C ALA A 27 -9.42 -4.94 -3.08
N LEU A 28 -8.29 -5.39 -2.53
CA LEU A 28 -8.23 -6.05 -1.25
C LEU A 28 -7.54 -5.16 -0.21
N PRO A 29 -8.05 -5.13 1.04
CA PRO A 29 -7.33 -4.51 2.13
C PRO A 29 -6.12 -5.37 2.51
N LEU A 30 -4.92 -4.80 2.41
CA LEU A 30 -3.66 -5.43 2.79
C LEU A 30 -3.11 -4.76 4.05
N SER A 31 -2.76 -5.57 5.05
CA SER A 31 -2.15 -5.08 6.29
C SER A 31 -0.77 -4.49 6.01
N ILE A 32 -0.46 -3.34 6.60
CA ILE A 32 0.91 -2.80 6.63
C ILE A 32 1.76 -3.74 7.50
N MET A 33 2.87 -4.21 6.95
CA MET A 33 3.85 -5.05 7.65
C MET A 33 4.99 -4.20 8.22
N PRO A 34 5.61 -4.66 9.31
CA PRO A 34 6.89 -4.14 9.75
C PRO A 34 7.94 -4.13 8.62
N PRO A 35 8.86 -3.15 8.59
CA PRO A 35 9.19 -2.27 9.72
C PRO A 35 8.39 -0.96 9.73
N CYS A 36 7.33 -0.90 10.54
CA CYS A 36 6.78 0.35 11.04
C CYS A 36 7.75 0.95 12.07
N SER A 37 7.42 2.10 12.68
CA SER A 37 8.21 2.62 13.79
C SER A 37 8.40 1.59 14.92
N THR A 38 9.64 1.46 15.40
CA THR A 38 10.01 0.54 16.49
C THR A 38 9.77 1.13 17.88
N ASN A 39 9.73 2.45 18.01
CA ASN A 39 9.64 3.18 19.27
C ASN A 39 8.41 4.10 19.38
N VAL A 40 7.89 4.63 18.27
CA VAL A 40 6.65 5.42 18.26
C VAL A 40 5.48 4.48 18.01
N LYS A 41 4.68 4.29 19.07
CA LYS A 41 3.49 3.44 19.01
C LYS A 41 2.22 4.29 19.00
N ILE A 42 1.33 4.01 18.07
CA ILE A 42 -0.04 4.56 18.04
C ILE A 42 -0.98 3.37 18.28
N ASN A 43 -1.84 3.47 19.31
CA ASN A 43 -2.74 2.39 19.71
C ASN A 43 -2.02 1.04 19.89
N LYS A 44 -0.85 1.07 20.57
CA LYS A 44 0.03 -0.09 20.83
C LYS A 44 0.69 -0.73 19.59
N LYS A 45 0.48 -0.20 18.38
CA LYS A 45 1.13 -0.65 17.13
C LYS A 45 2.16 0.37 16.68
N GLY A 46 3.24 -0.08 16.03
CA GLY A 46 4.23 0.84 15.44
C GLY A 46 3.56 1.79 14.44
N ALA A 47 3.84 3.08 14.56
CA ALA A 47 3.32 4.09 13.63
C ALA A 47 3.84 3.83 12.21
N ALA A 48 2.93 3.82 11.24
CA ALA A 48 3.27 3.64 9.84
C ALA A 48 3.93 4.91 9.27
N ARG A 49 4.85 4.73 8.34
CA ARG A 49 5.73 5.76 7.78
C ARG A 49 5.84 5.59 6.27
N GLN A 50 6.35 6.63 5.62
CA GLN A 50 6.83 6.53 4.25
C GLN A 50 7.81 5.35 4.12
N THR A 51 7.74 4.63 2.99
CA THR A 51 8.48 3.40 2.66
C THR A 51 8.05 2.12 3.35
N ASP A 52 7.17 2.18 4.37
CA ASP A 52 6.58 0.98 4.95
C ASP A 52 5.74 0.25 3.89
N LYS A 53 5.73 -1.09 3.96
CA LYS A 53 5.15 -1.97 2.94
C LYS A 53 3.93 -2.71 3.47
N SER A 54 2.96 -2.99 2.60
CA SER A 54 1.89 -3.93 2.91
C SER A 54 2.37 -5.37 2.85
N LYS A 55 1.54 -6.30 3.33
CA LYS A 55 1.62 -7.70 2.92
C LYS A 55 1.51 -7.78 1.39
N PRO A 56 2.21 -8.72 0.74
CA PRO A 56 1.89 -9.18 -0.61
C PRO A 56 0.40 -9.54 -0.75
N CYS A 57 -0.13 -9.43 -1.97
CA CYS A 57 -1.42 -10.03 -2.30
C CYS A 57 -1.30 -11.55 -2.20
N MET A 58 -2.21 -12.23 -1.51
CA MET A 58 -2.16 -13.70 -1.36
C MET A 58 -3.10 -14.43 -2.33
N LEU A 59 -3.59 -13.75 -3.37
CA LEU A 59 -4.39 -14.40 -4.41
C LEU A 59 -3.47 -15.21 -5.32
N PRO A 60 -3.73 -16.51 -5.56
CA PRO A 60 -2.90 -17.34 -6.45
C PRO A 60 -2.76 -16.77 -7.86
N SER A 61 -3.78 -16.06 -8.35
CA SER A 61 -3.79 -15.40 -9.65
C SER A 61 -3.04 -14.06 -9.67
N CYS A 62 -2.57 -13.57 -8.52
CA CYS A 62 -1.86 -12.30 -8.41
C CYS A 62 -0.35 -12.58 -8.43
N VAL A 63 0.23 -12.78 -9.60
CA VAL A 63 1.69 -12.97 -9.76
C VAL A 63 2.25 -11.71 -10.42
N PRO A 64 3.24 -11.02 -9.84
CA PRO A 64 4.12 -11.40 -8.72
C PRO A 64 3.67 -10.97 -7.30
N ALA A 65 2.41 -10.58 -7.08
CA ALA A 65 1.87 -10.25 -5.74
C ALA A 65 2.67 -9.16 -4.98
N GLY A 66 2.97 -8.04 -5.63
CA GLY A 66 3.75 -6.96 -5.02
C GLY A 66 3.15 -6.42 -3.72
N PRO A 67 3.97 -6.10 -2.70
CA PRO A 67 3.50 -5.26 -1.61
C PRO A 67 3.29 -3.83 -2.12
N GLY A 68 2.30 -3.14 -1.55
CA GLY A 68 2.13 -1.70 -1.68
C GLY A 68 3.09 -0.97 -0.75
N MET A 69 3.81 0.02 -1.26
CA MET A 69 4.68 0.90 -0.47
C MET A 69 4.04 2.25 -0.27
N ILE A 70 4.10 2.82 0.93
CA ILE A 70 3.62 4.18 1.19
C ILE A 70 4.60 5.19 0.56
N VAL A 71 4.13 5.96 -0.42
CA VAL A 71 4.96 6.89 -1.21
C VAL A 71 4.64 8.36 -0.94
N LYS A 72 3.41 8.67 -0.56
CA LYS A 72 3.01 9.99 -0.04
C LYS A 72 2.69 9.85 1.44
N ALA A 73 3.17 10.78 2.26
CA ALA A 73 2.95 10.82 3.70
C ALA A 73 2.93 12.29 4.16
N SER A 74 2.79 12.54 5.47
CA SER A 74 2.79 13.91 6.01
C SER A 74 4.08 14.67 5.71
N MET A 75 3.97 15.94 5.33
CA MET A 75 5.10 16.83 5.09
C MET A 75 5.67 17.45 6.38
N THR A 76 4.88 17.43 7.46
CA THR A 76 5.18 18.14 8.72
C THR A 76 5.47 17.21 9.88
N VAL A 77 4.87 16.01 9.90
CA VAL A 77 5.04 15.04 10.98
C VAL A 77 5.97 13.93 10.52
N LYS A 78 7.08 13.77 11.26
CA LYS A 78 8.05 12.70 11.06
C LYS A 78 8.06 11.74 12.24
N VAL A 79 8.19 10.46 11.93
CA VAL A 79 8.38 9.37 12.88
C VAL A 79 9.66 8.64 12.50
N ASN A 80 10.64 8.63 13.40
CA ASN A 80 12.00 8.12 13.11
C ASN A 80 12.60 8.74 11.83
N MET A 81 12.48 10.06 11.69
CA MET A 81 12.97 10.84 10.53
C MET A 81 12.27 10.55 9.20
N LEU A 82 11.30 9.64 9.15
CA LEU A 82 10.47 9.38 7.97
C LEU A 82 9.09 10.03 8.13
N CYS A 83 8.52 10.51 7.04
CA CYS A 83 7.19 11.12 7.03
C CYS A 83 6.13 10.13 7.55
N ALA A 84 5.28 10.57 8.48
CA ALA A 84 4.26 9.73 9.10
C ALA A 84 3.08 9.49 8.15
N ALA A 85 2.63 8.24 8.05
CA ALA A 85 1.54 7.85 7.17
C ALA A 85 0.16 8.06 7.82
N ARG A 86 -0.84 8.37 7.00
CA ARG A 86 -2.21 8.74 7.35
C ARG A 86 -3.20 8.04 6.44
N GLU A 87 -4.47 8.09 6.80
CA GLU A 87 -5.53 7.73 5.88
C GLU A 87 -5.48 8.59 4.60
N GLY A 88 -5.72 7.97 3.45
CA GLY A 88 -5.72 8.63 2.14
C GLY A 88 -4.34 8.80 1.49
N ASP A 89 -3.26 8.54 2.23
CA ASP A 89 -1.90 8.63 1.71
C ASP A 89 -1.66 7.63 0.57
N LEU A 90 -0.99 8.10 -0.49
CA LEU A 90 -0.76 7.34 -1.71
C LEU A 90 0.22 6.19 -1.45
N THR A 91 -0.11 5.03 -2.02
CA THR A 91 0.75 3.86 -2.08
C THR A 91 1.08 3.50 -3.51
N SER A 92 2.29 3.01 -3.75
CA SER A 92 2.77 2.49 -5.03
C SER A 92 2.86 0.97 -4.95
N HIS A 93 2.37 0.28 -5.97
CA HIS A 93 2.36 -1.19 -6.09
C HIS A 93 3.17 -1.61 -7.32
N PRO A 94 4.49 -1.33 -7.38
CA PRO A 94 5.27 -1.41 -8.61
C PRO A 94 5.36 -2.84 -9.19
N ALA A 95 5.15 -3.86 -8.36
CA ALA A 95 5.11 -5.25 -8.80
C ALA A 95 3.72 -5.68 -9.32
N CYS A 96 2.66 -4.93 -9.08
CA CYS A 96 1.35 -5.21 -9.65
C CYS A 96 1.33 -4.79 -11.13
N VAL A 97 0.90 -5.70 -12.00
CA VAL A 97 0.67 -5.41 -13.42
C VAL A 97 -0.71 -4.77 -13.56
N ALA A 98 -0.79 -3.47 -13.85
CA ALA A 98 -2.06 -2.78 -13.99
C ALA A 98 -1.99 -1.62 -15.00
N PRO A 99 -3.10 -1.25 -15.67
CA PRO A 99 -3.16 -0.10 -16.57
C PRO A 99 -3.05 1.23 -15.80
N ILE A 100 -2.41 2.23 -16.39
CA ILE A 100 -2.33 3.59 -15.84
C ILE A 100 -3.75 4.16 -15.68
N PRO A 101 -4.13 4.73 -14.51
CA PRO A 101 -3.26 5.23 -13.43
C PRO A 101 -2.86 4.21 -12.35
N SER A 102 -3.34 2.97 -12.39
CA SER A 102 -2.80 1.87 -11.57
C SER A 102 -1.35 1.58 -12.03
N PRO A 103 -0.42 1.11 -11.17
CA PRO A 103 -0.62 0.37 -9.92
C PRO A 103 -0.38 1.22 -8.66
N VAL A 104 -1.39 1.99 -8.29
CA VAL A 104 -1.41 2.79 -7.06
C VAL A 104 -2.53 2.32 -6.12
N GLY A 105 -2.56 2.88 -4.92
CA GLY A 105 -3.63 2.68 -3.97
C GLY A 105 -3.56 3.69 -2.83
N LYS A 106 -4.33 3.47 -1.77
CA LYS A 106 -4.35 4.36 -0.62
C LYS A 106 -4.23 3.61 0.69
N VAL A 107 -3.66 4.29 1.68
CA VAL A 107 -3.84 3.91 3.08
C VAL A 107 -5.31 4.11 3.45
N ILE A 108 -5.93 3.10 4.03
CA ILE A 108 -7.35 3.10 4.41
C ILE A 108 -7.52 2.83 5.91
N ALA A 109 -8.67 3.25 6.43
CA ALA A 109 -9.16 2.92 7.77
C ALA A 109 -9.10 1.40 8.09
N PRO A 110 -9.03 1.01 9.38
CA PRO A 110 -9.00 1.90 10.55
C PRO A 110 -7.62 2.53 10.75
N CYS A 111 -7.62 3.85 10.92
CA CYS A 111 -6.52 4.65 11.42
C CYS A 111 -6.83 5.06 12.88
N SER A 112 -5.86 5.64 13.59
CA SER A 112 -6.12 6.10 14.95
C SER A 112 -7.05 7.30 14.96
N THR A 113 -8.13 7.25 15.74
CA THR A 113 -9.01 8.41 15.98
C THR A 113 -8.39 9.41 16.96
N ASN A 114 -7.40 8.97 17.76
CA ASN A 114 -6.76 9.80 18.79
C ASN A 114 -5.55 10.59 18.26
N VAL A 115 -5.08 10.28 17.05
CA VAL A 115 -3.90 10.89 16.45
C VAL A 115 -4.23 11.28 15.02
N VAL A 116 -4.45 12.57 14.81
CA VAL A 116 -4.79 13.17 13.52
C VAL A 116 -3.80 14.28 13.25
N PHE A 117 -3.22 14.32 12.05
CA PHE A 117 -2.30 15.37 11.65
C PHE A 117 -2.51 15.75 10.19
N GLY A 118 -2.59 17.06 9.94
CA GLY A 118 -2.69 17.66 8.61
C GLY A 118 -1.33 17.85 7.93
N GLY A 119 -1.34 18.45 6.73
CA GLY A 119 -0.15 18.69 5.90
C GLY A 119 0.26 17.48 5.08
#